data_AF-A0A7K1L918-F1
#
_entry.id   AF-A0A7K1L918-F1
#
_cell.length_a   1.000
_cell.length_b   1.000
_cell.length_c   1.000
_cell.angle_alpha   90.00
_cell.angle_beta   90.00
_cell.angle_gamma   90.00
#
_symmetry.space_group_name_H-M   'P 1'
#
loop_
_entity.id
_entity.type
_entity.pdbx_description
1 polymer ?
#
loop_
_entity_poly.entity_id
_entity_poly.type
_entity_poly.pdbx_seq_one_letter_code
_entity_poly.pdbx_strand_id
1 'polypeptide(L)'
;MGRHWFGQSPSDWTFKTGDGNTVVLAPDKPLTFWSQPVGGQRYDDLLDEDGNKITEIRSATGLGDLPPGSIPRFQGPEDVWLMWVDGGVGVRFAMLATDVGDTLALVPDTVAVVAAIQATLATLAHVARTGLYSDLAGTPALARVATTGRYPDLNELPAPGLQYVTKGAEGWPVRSSTAPDANRPAMWIGASPAPPNGGAYSLDNDLWAAVA
;
A
#
# COMPACT_ATOMS: atom_id res chain seq x y z
N MET A 1 -17.39 -12.36 0.49
CA MET A 1 -18.04 -13.39 1.30
C MET A 1 -19.52 -13.13 1.17
N GLY A 2 -20.22 -14.07 0.52
CA GLY A 2 -21.52 -13.85 -0.10
C GLY A 2 -22.52 -14.90 0.39
N ARG A 3 -23.81 -14.62 0.17
CA ARG A 3 -24.87 -15.60 0.40
C ARG A 3 -25.02 -16.49 -0.82
N HIS A 4 -25.44 -17.72 -0.57
CA HIS A 4 -25.64 -18.73 -1.59
C HIS A 4 -27.11 -19.05 -1.80
N TRP A 5 -27.48 -19.37 -3.03
CA TRP A 5 -28.80 -19.83 -3.41
C TRP A 5 -29.01 -21.32 -3.12
N PHE A 6 -30.21 -21.66 -2.67
CA PHE A 6 -30.66 -23.02 -2.38
C PHE A 6 -32.08 -23.24 -2.95
N GLY A 7 -32.49 -24.50 -3.05
CA GLY A 7 -33.82 -24.89 -3.54
C GLY A 7 -33.97 -24.82 -5.06
N GLN A 8 -35.16 -25.20 -5.54
CA GLN A 8 -35.53 -25.30 -6.96
C GLN A 8 -34.65 -26.21 -7.85
N SER A 9 -33.79 -27.06 -7.28
CA SER A 9 -33.16 -28.12 -8.09
C SER A 9 -34.16 -29.27 -8.37
N PRO A 10 -33.89 -30.14 -9.36
CA PRO A 10 -34.68 -31.34 -9.59
C PRO A 10 -34.80 -32.28 -8.38
N SER A 11 -33.93 -32.11 -7.37
CA SER A 11 -33.85 -32.93 -6.16
C SER A 11 -34.62 -32.33 -4.98
N ASP A 12 -35.06 -31.07 -5.08
CA ASP A 12 -35.54 -30.30 -3.94
C ASP A 12 -37.06 -30.40 -3.78
N TRP A 13 -37.47 -31.49 -3.12
CA TRP A 13 -38.87 -31.82 -2.90
C TRP A 13 -39.10 -32.30 -1.47
N THR A 14 -40.33 -32.11 -1.01
CA THR A 14 -40.80 -32.57 0.29
C THR A 14 -41.76 -33.75 0.12
N PHE A 15 -41.52 -34.79 0.92
CA PHE A 15 -42.25 -36.04 0.85
C PHE A 15 -42.82 -36.42 2.21
N LYS A 16 -43.89 -37.21 2.19
CA LYS A 16 -44.46 -37.88 3.36
C LYS A 16 -44.84 -39.31 2.99
N THR A 17 -45.00 -40.16 3.99
CA THR A 17 -45.55 -41.50 3.80
C THR A 17 -47.06 -41.41 3.58
N GLY A 18 -47.52 -41.94 2.45
CA GLY A 18 -48.93 -42.15 2.14
C GLY A 18 -49.38 -43.57 2.47
N ASP A 19 -50.59 -43.92 2.04
CA ASP A 19 -51.15 -45.25 2.26
C ASP A 19 -50.29 -46.34 1.62
N GLY A 20 -50.24 -47.51 2.26
CA GLY A 20 -49.45 -48.64 1.76
C GLY A 20 -47.95 -48.38 1.69
N ASN A 21 -47.42 -47.45 2.49
CA ASN A 21 -46.00 -47.07 2.50
C ASN A 21 -45.52 -46.44 1.18
N THR A 22 -46.43 -45.77 0.46
CA THR A 22 -46.11 -45.02 -0.76
C THR A 22 -45.46 -43.69 -0.42
N VAL A 23 -44.58 -43.21 -1.29
CA VAL A 23 -44.01 -41.86 -1.18
C VAL A 23 -44.94 -40.89 -1.90
N VAL A 24 -45.46 -39.91 -1.17
CA VAL A 24 -46.32 -38.87 -1.73
C VAL A 24 -45.77 -37.49 -1.41
N LEU A 25 -46.06 -36.53 -2.29
CA LEU A 25 -45.65 -35.13 -2.11
C LEU A 25 -46.28 -34.54 -0.85
N ALA A 26 -45.52 -33.68 -0.18
CA ALA A 26 -45.93 -33.01 1.05
C ALA A 26 -45.93 -31.48 0.86
N PRO A 27 -46.96 -30.90 0.22
CA PRO A 27 -47.08 -29.45 0.09
C PRO A 27 -47.26 -28.76 1.46
N ASP A 28 -46.92 -27.47 1.52
CA ASP A 28 -47.00 -26.61 2.71
C ASP A 28 -46.30 -27.21 3.94
N LYS A 29 -45.12 -27.79 3.72
CA LYS A 29 -44.29 -28.29 4.81
C LYS A 29 -43.31 -27.21 5.28
N PRO A 30 -43.31 -26.86 6.57
CA PRO A 30 -42.29 -26.00 7.13
C PRO A 30 -40.97 -26.78 7.21
N LEU A 31 -39.90 -26.13 6.73
CA LEU A 31 -38.55 -26.64 6.67
C LEU A 31 -37.65 -25.74 7.52
N THR A 32 -36.90 -26.36 8.42
CA THR A 32 -35.89 -25.67 9.24
C THR A 32 -34.50 -26.13 8.84
N PHE A 33 -33.52 -25.24 8.94
CA PHE A 33 -32.16 -25.48 8.46
C PHE A 33 -31.17 -25.36 9.60
N TRP A 34 -30.15 -26.22 9.57
CA TRP A 34 -29.24 -26.42 10.69
C TRP A 34 -27.79 -26.55 10.22
N SER A 35 -26.86 -26.21 11.11
CA SER A 35 -25.42 -26.33 10.84
C SER A 35 -24.89 -27.77 10.89
N GLN A 36 -25.64 -28.70 11.49
CA GLN A 36 -25.21 -30.09 11.70
C GLN A 36 -26.37 -31.09 11.51
N PRO A 37 -26.05 -32.35 11.14
CA PRO A 37 -27.06 -33.40 10.95
C PRO A 37 -27.81 -33.74 12.24
N VAL A 38 -27.12 -33.66 13.38
CA VAL A 38 -27.67 -33.88 14.73
C VAL A 38 -27.17 -32.74 15.62
N GLY A 39 -28.04 -32.14 16.42
CA GLY A 39 -27.68 -30.97 17.24
C GLY A 39 -27.48 -29.70 16.41
N GLY A 40 -26.35 -29.01 16.59
CA GLY A 40 -26.03 -27.80 15.84
C GLY A 40 -26.91 -26.57 16.14
N GLN A 41 -26.59 -25.48 15.45
CA GLN A 41 -27.34 -24.23 15.52
C GLN A 41 -28.38 -24.22 14.40
N ARG A 42 -29.58 -23.72 14.70
CA ARG A 42 -30.59 -23.44 13.69
C ARG A 42 -30.20 -22.16 12.96
N TYR A 43 -30.39 -22.14 11.64
CA TYR A 43 -30.26 -20.94 10.83
C TYR A 43 -31.60 -20.19 10.80
N ASP A 44 -31.62 -19.02 11.44
CA ASP A 44 -32.76 -18.10 11.46
C ASP A 44 -32.52 -16.85 10.58
N ASP A 45 -31.42 -16.86 9.83
CA ASP A 45 -30.99 -15.78 8.95
C ASP A 45 -31.04 -16.21 7.48
N LEU A 46 -32.21 -16.69 7.07
CA LEU A 46 -32.51 -17.05 5.70
C LEU A 46 -33.19 -15.87 5.00
N LEU A 47 -33.06 -15.79 3.68
CA LEU A 47 -33.78 -14.81 2.88
C LEU A 47 -34.65 -15.52 1.84
N ASP A 48 -35.85 -15.01 1.58
CA ASP A 48 -36.67 -15.47 0.44
C ASP A 48 -36.04 -15.02 -0.89
N GLU A 49 -36.71 -15.36 -2.00
CA GLU A 49 -36.29 -14.98 -3.35
C GLU A 49 -36.23 -13.46 -3.57
N ASP A 50 -37.05 -12.70 -2.83
CA ASP A 50 -37.09 -11.23 -2.87
C ASP A 50 -36.07 -10.59 -1.90
N GLY A 51 -35.35 -11.39 -1.11
CA GLY A 51 -34.37 -10.92 -0.13
C GLY A 51 -34.94 -10.55 1.23
N ASN A 52 -36.22 -10.83 1.51
CA ASN A 52 -36.80 -10.61 2.83
C ASN A 52 -36.37 -11.70 3.81
N LYS A 53 -36.17 -11.31 5.07
CA LYS A 53 -35.74 -12.24 6.12
C LYS A 53 -36.84 -13.22 6.52
N ILE A 54 -36.49 -14.50 6.55
CA ILE A 54 -37.33 -15.62 6.98
C ILE A 54 -36.55 -16.56 7.91
N THR A 55 -37.27 -17.33 8.71
CA THR A 55 -36.69 -18.30 9.69
C THR A 55 -37.02 -19.75 9.36
N GLU A 56 -37.93 -19.96 8.41
CA GLU A 56 -38.33 -21.25 7.87
C GLU A 56 -38.67 -21.10 6.39
N ILE A 57 -38.51 -22.18 5.63
CA ILE A 57 -38.98 -22.27 4.24
C ILE A 57 -40.22 -23.13 4.22
N ARG A 58 -41.24 -22.76 3.45
CA ARG A 58 -42.41 -23.61 3.22
C ARG A 58 -42.36 -24.21 1.84
N SER A 59 -42.54 -25.52 1.73
CA SER A 59 -42.69 -26.16 0.42
C SER A 59 -43.95 -25.66 -0.27
N ALA A 60 -43.89 -25.56 -1.60
CA ALA A 60 -44.95 -24.98 -2.40
C ALA A 60 -46.28 -25.75 -2.23
N THR A 61 -47.39 -25.01 -2.22
CA THR A 61 -48.74 -25.57 -2.12
C THR A 61 -49.25 -26.14 -3.45
N GLY A 62 -48.61 -25.79 -4.57
CA GLY A 62 -49.11 -26.06 -5.92
C GLY A 62 -50.17 -25.06 -6.41
N LEU A 63 -50.46 -24.01 -5.65
CA LEU A 63 -51.41 -22.95 -6.03
C LEU A 63 -50.74 -21.77 -6.75
N GLY A 64 -49.41 -21.74 -6.84
CA GLY A 64 -48.62 -20.73 -7.56
C GLY A 64 -47.84 -21.34 -8.72
N ASP A 65 -46.75 -20.70 -9.12
CA ASP A 65 -45.91 -21.13 -10.26
C ASP A 65 -45.08 -22.39 -9.99
N LEU A 66 -45.00 -22.79 -8.71
CA LEU A 66 -44.25 -23.95 -8.27
C LEU A 66 -45.16 -25.17 -8.04
N PRO A 67 -44.79 -26.36 -8.56
CA PRO A 67 -45.50 -27.61 -8.29
C PRO A 67 -45.59 -27.92 -6.79
N PRO A 68 -46.66 -28.62 -6.33
CA PRO A 68 -46.84 -28.93 -4.91
C PRO A 68 -45.67 -29.73 -4.35
N GLY A 69 -45.17 -29.34 -3.18
CA GLY A 69 -44.09 -30.01 -2.48
C GLY A 69 -42.68 -29.63 -2.95
N SER A 70 -42.54 -28.86 -4.02
CA SER A 70 -41.22 -28.31 -4.41
C SER A 70 -40.73 -27.28 -3.37
N ILE A 71 -39.43 -27.20 -3.17
CA ILE A 71 -38.83 -26.24 -2.24
C ILE A 71 -38.54 -24.95 -3.04
N PRO A 72 -39.13 -23.79 -2.65
CA PRO A 72 -38.86 -22.51 -3.30
C PRO A 72 -37.39 -22.15 -3.25
N ARG A 73 -37.01 -21.17 -4.08
CA ARG A 73 -35.64 -20.66 -4.08
C ARG A 73 -35.47 -19.72 -2.90
N PHE A 74 -34.34 -19.81 -2.22
CA PHE A 74 -34.03 -18.98 -1.05
C PHE A 74 -32.53 -18.81 -0.90
N GLN A 75 -32.10 -17.83 -0.09
CA GLN A 75 -30.70 -17.63 0.25
C GLN A 75 -30.39 -18.08 1.67
N GLY A 76 -29.26 -18.76 1.82
CA GLY A 76 -28.71 -19.13 3.12
C GLY A 76 -28.00 -17.96 3.83
N PRO A 77 -27.45 -18.23 5.03
CA PRO A 77 -26.51 -17.33 5.69
C PRO A 77 -25.24 -17.09 4.87
N GLU A 78 -24.47 -16.08 5.23
CA GLU A 78 -23.19 -15.78 4.59
C GLU A 78 -22.20 -16.95 4.73
N ASP A 79 -21.47 -17.24 3.64
CA ASP A 79 -20.43 -18.26 3.56
C ASP A 79 -20.87 -19.69 3.92
N VAL A 80 -22.17 -19.97 3.86
CA VAL A 80 -22.74 -21.30 4.05
C VAL A 80 -23.14 -21.88 2.70
N TRP A 81 -22.51 -22.99 2.33
CA TRP A 81 -22.68 -23.70 1.05
C TRP A 81 -23.43 -25.04 1.23
N LEU A 82 -23.51 -25.50 2.49
CA LEU A 82 -24.14 -26.75 2.90
C LEU A 82 -24.92 -26.51 4.19
N MET A 83 -26.16 -27.00 4.22
CA MET A 83 -27.03 -26.94 5.40
C MET A 83 -27.82 -28.22 5.55
N TRP A 84 -28.31 -28.47 6.77
CA TRP A 84 -29.08 -29.65 7.11
C TRP A 84 -30.56 -29.30 7.26
N VAL A 85 -31.40 -29.78 6.36
CA VAL A 85 -32.85 -29.51 6.35
C VAL A 85 -33.62 -30.54 7.17
N ASP A 86 -34.51 -30.09 8.05
CA ASP A 86 -35.48 -30.90 8.79
C ASP A 86 -36.90 -30.58 8.32
N GLY A 87 -37.63 -31.59 7.87
CA GLY A 87 -39.04 -31.52 7.45
C GLY A 87 -40.05 -31.75 8.58
N GLY A 88 -39.61 -31.68 9.84
CA GLY A 88 -40.44 -31.87 11.03
C GLY A 88 -40.54 -33.33 11.52
N VAL A 89 -39.70 -34.22 10.99
CA VAL A 89 -39.64 -35.64 11.38
C VAL A 89 -38.41 -35.98 12.21
N GLY A 90 -37.53 -34.99 12.47
CA GLY A 90 -36.35 -35.15 13.33
C GLY A 90 -35.14 -35.79 12.64
N VAL A 91 -35.27 -36.16 11.36
CA VAL A 91 -34.16 -36.59 10.51
C VAL A 91 -33.81 -35.44 9.58
N ARG A 92 -32.51 -35.13 9.48
CA ARG A 92 -32.01 -34.04 8.65
C ARG A 92 -31.25 -34.55 7.45
N PHE A 93 -31.47 -33.91 6.31
CA PHE A 93 -30.81 -34.20 5.05
C PHE A 93 -29.90 -33.05 4.64
N ALA A 94 -28.78 -33.35 4.00
CA ALA A 94 -27.88 -32.31 3.52
C ALA A 94 -28.47 -31.68 2.25
N MET A 95 -28.45 -30.34 2.21
CA MET A 95 -28.78 -29.54 1.04
C MET A 95 -27.55 -28.70 0.67
N LEU A 96 -27.15 -28.79 -0.60
CA LEU A 96 -26.05 -28.04 -1.18
C LEU A 96 -26.61 -26.80 -1.90
N ALA A 97 -25.83 -25.73 -1.91
CA ALA A 97 -26.14 -24.54 -2.68
C ALA A 97 -26.18 -24.85 -4.19
N THR A 98 -27.12 -24.22 -4.90
CA THR A 98 -27.34 -24.42 -6.34
C THR A 98 -26.47 -23.53 -7.22
N ASP A 99 -25.88 -22.47 -6.65
CA ASP A 99 -24.99 -21.51 -7.33
C ASP A 99 -23.49 -21.81 -7.16
N VAL A 100 -23.14 -22.95 -6.55
CA VAL A 100 -21.73 -23.35 -6.34
C VAL A 100 -21.00 -23.46 -7.69
N GLY A 101 -21.69 -23.93 -8.73
CA GLY A 101 -21.13 -24.04 -10.08
C GLY A 101 -20.72 -22.69 -10.67
N ASP A 102 -21.54 -21.65 -10.48
CA ASP A 102 -21.26 -20.31 -10.96
C ASP A 102 -20.05 -19.70 -10.23
N THR A 103 -19.96 -19.95 -8.92
CA THR A 103 -18.82 -19.50 -8.12
C THR A 103 -17.53 -20.20 -8.56
N LEU A 104 -17.60 -21.51 -8.81
CA LEU A 104 -16.44 -22.28 -9.25
C LEU A 104 -15.98 -21.87 -10.66
N ALA A 105 -16.90 -21.46 -11.54
CA ALA A 105 -16.58 -20.96 -12.88
C ALA A 105 -15.73 -19.69 -12.87
N LEU A 106 -15.78 -18.89 -11.80
CA LEU A 106 -14.95 -17.68 -11.63
C LEU A 106 -13.52 -17.99 -11.13
N VAL A 107 -13.29 -19.17 -10.53
CA VAL A 107 -11.98 -19.51 -9.95
C VAL A 107 -10.85 -19.46 -10.99
N PRO A 108 -10.98 -20.02 -12.21
CA PRO A 108 -9.94 -19.93 -13.23
C PRO A 108 -9.53 -18.49 -13.57
N ASP A 109 -10.49 -17.56 -13.66
CA ASP A 109 -10.22 -16.15 -13.96
C ASP A 109 -9.46 -15.48 -12.82
N THR A 110 -9.87 -15.73 -11.58
CA THR A 110 -9.15 -15.20 -10.40
C THR A 110 -7.72 -15.74 -10.32
N VAL A 111 -7.52 -17.02 -10.63
CA VAL A 111 -6.18 -17.64 -10.67
C VAL A 111 -5.33 -17.02 -11.78
N ALA A 112 -5.91 -16.77 -12.96
CA ALA A 112 -5.21 -16.11 -14.06
C ALA A 112 -4.77 -14.68 -13.70
N VAL A 113 -5.64 -13.91 -13.03
CA VAL A 113 -5.32 -12.56 -12.55
C VAL A 113 -4.19 -12.61 -11.51
N VAL A 114 -4.26 -13.51 -10.54
CA VAL A 114 -3.20 -13.67 -9.53
C VAL A 114 -1.87 -14.06 -10.19
N ALA A 115 -1.89 -14.97 -11.17
CA ALA A 115 -0.70 -15.35 -11.91
C ALA A 115 -0.08 -14.16 -12.67
N ALA A 116 -0.91 -13.31 -13.31
CA ALA A 116 -0.45 -12.10 -13.99
C ALA A 116 0.16 -11.07 -13.02
N ILE A 117 -0.46 -10.88 -11.85
CA ILE A 117 0.08 -10.01 -10.78
C ILE A 117 1.42 -10.54 -10.29
N GLN A 118 1.55 -11.85 -10.06
CA GLN A 118 2.82 -12.48 -9.64
C GLN A 118 3.92 -12.31 -10.69
N ALA A 119 3.59 -12.47 -11.98
CA ALA A 119 4.52 -12.26 -13.07
C ALA A 119 5.01 -10.79 -13.13
N THR A 120 4.10 -9.83 -12.91
CA THR A 120 4.44 -8.39 -12.88
C THR A 120 5.29 -8.07 -11.66
N LEU A 121 5.01 -8.67 -10.50
CA LEU A 121 5.81 -8.49 -9.29
C LEU A 121 7.24 -9.02 -9.45
N ALA A 122 7.41 -10.10 -10.21
CA ALA A 122 8.72 -10.69 -10.47
C ALA A 122 9.61 -9.81 -11.37
N THR A 123 9.04 -8.94 -12.19
CA THR A 123 9.81 -8.04 -13.08
C THR A 123 10.12 -6.68 -12.45
N LEU A 124 9.45 -6.33 -11.35
CA LEU A 124 9.71 -5.10 -10.60
C LEU A 124 11.11 -5.10 -9.96
N ALA A 125 11.81 -3.97 -10.09
CA ALA A 125 13.10 -3.75 -9.44
C ALA A 125 13.00 -3.90 -7.91
N HIS A 126 14.09 -4.27 -7.25
CA HIS A 126 14.07 -4.49 -5.79
C HIS A 126 13.60 -3.24 -5.02
N VAL A 127 14.12 -2.07 -5.41
CA VAL A 127 13.71 -0.76 -4.85
C VAL A 127 12.21 -0.50 -4.99
N ALA A 128 11.55 -0.99 -6.04
CA ALA A 128 10.11 -0.81 -6.23
C ALA A 128 9.27 -1.64 -5.24
N ARG A 129 9.85 -2.69 -4.65
CA ARG A 129 9.19 -3.56 -3.66
C ARG A 129 9.44 -3.11 -2.22
N THR A 130 10.59 -2.52 -1.94
CA THR A 130 11.01 -2.14 -0.59
C THR A 130 10.85 -0.66 -0.30
N GLY A 131 10.94 0.19 -1.33
CA GLY A 131 10.96 1.65 -1.19
C GLY A 131 12.23 2.20 -0.52
N LEU A 132 13.24 1.35 -0.26
CA LEU A 132 14.45 1.76 0.43
C LEU A 132 15.45 2.38 -0.54
N TYR A 133 16.00 3.54 -0.18
CA TYR A 133 17.04 4.20 -0.97
C TYR A 133 18.32 3.34 -1.09
N SER A 134 18.59 2.50 -0.08
CA SER A 134 19.71 1.54 -0.09
C SER A 134 19.65 0.52 -1.22
N ASP A 135 18.47 0.32 -1.82
CA ASP A 135 18.23 -0.71 -2.83
C ASP A 135 18.43 -0.16 -4.25
N LEU A 136 18.79 1.12 -4.38
CA LEU A 136 19.21 1.73 -5.64
C LEU A 136 20.62 1.24 -6.00
N ALA A 137 20.71 0.56 -7.14
CA ALA A 137 22.01 0.25 -7.74
C ALA A 137 22.56 1.47 -8.49
N GLY A 138 23.89 1.63 -8.50
CA GLY A 138 24.56 2.69 -9.27
C GLY A 138 24.42 4.11 -8.70
N THR A 139 24.19 4.25 -7.39
CA THR A 139 24.15 5.56 -6.73
C THR A 139 25.52 6.26 -6.81
N PRO A 140 25.59 7.54 -7.20
CA PRO A 140 26.84 8.32 -7.19
C PRO A 140 27.47 8.39 -5.79
N ALA A 141 28.80 8.38 -5.72
CA ALA A 141 29.51 8.67 -4.47
C ALA A 141 29.32 10.15 -4.11
N LEU A 142 28.87 10.42 -2.87
CA LEU A 142 28.72 11.79 -2.38
C LEU A 142 30.10 12.41 -2.11
N ALA A 143 30.31 13.65 -2.60
CA ALA A 143 31.49 14.43 -2.24
C ALA A 143 31.46 14.80 -0.74
N ARG A 144 32.63 15.02 -0.13
CA ARG A 144 32.74 15.32 1.31
C ARG A 144 31.93 16.54 1.73
N VAL A 145 31.85 17.56 0.87
CA VAL A 145 31.01 18.74 1.08
C VAL A 145 29.52 18.40 1.27
N ALA A 146 29.03 17.32 0.66
CA ALA A 146 27.63 16.90 0.75
C ALA A 146 27.27 16.29 2.12
N THR A 147 28.25 15.82 2.89
CA THR A 147 28.02 15.24 4.23
C THR A 147 28.36 16.22 5.36
N THR A 148 29.35 17.08 5.17
CA THR A 148 29.84 18.00 6.21
C THR A 148 29.23 19.39 6.12
N GLY A 149 28.80 19.82 4.92
CA GLY A 149 28.38 21.18 4.63
C GLY A 149 29.49 22.24 4.77
N ARG A 150 30.76 21.86 4.94
CA ARG A 150 31.85 22.81 5.21
C ARG A 150 32.48 23.30 3.92
N TYR A 151 32.66 24.60 3.80
CA TYR A 151 33.34 25.25 2.66
C TYR A 151 34.76 24.70 2.37
N PRO A 152 35.60 24.37 3.38
CA PRO A 152 36.90 23.75 3.15
C PRO A 152 36.87 22.36 2.47
N ASP A 153 35.71 21.73 2.33
CA ASP A 153 35.57 20.43 1.66
C ASP A 153 35.35 20.54 0.13
N LEU A 154 35.41 21.76 -0.41
CA LEU A 154 35.44 22.01 -1.85
C LEU A 154 36.87 21.83 -2.40
N ASN A 155 37.00 21.07 -3.50
CA ASN A 155 38.24 20.99 -4.25
C ASN A 155 38.39 22.20 -5.18
N GLU A 156 39.62 22.53 -5.56
CA GLU A 156 39.91 23.62 -6.52
C GLU A 156 39.32 24.98 -6.12
N LEU A 157 39.32 25.26 -4.81
CA LEU A 157 38.95 26.57 -4.28
C LEU A 157 39.79 27.66 -4.96
N PRO A 158 39.16 28.74 -5.47
CA PRO A 158 39.90 29.90 -5.93
C PRO A 158 40.85 30.35 -4.81
N ALA A 159 42.12 30.55 -5.15
CA ALA A 159 43.06 31.13 -4.20
C ALA A 159 42.43 32.42 -3.65
N PRO A 160 42.35 32.59 -2.32
CA PRO A 160 41.80 33.81 -1.75
C PRO A 160 42.57 35.00 -2.32
N GLY A 161 41.93 35.72 -3.24
CA GLY A 161 42.44 36.97 -3.78
C GLY A 161 42.29 38.07 -2.73
N LEU A 162 42.80 37.83 -1.53
CA LEU A 162 42.90 38.83 -0.48
C LEU A 162 44.04 39.77 -0.87
N GLN A 163 43.77 40.65 -1.83
CA GLN A 163 44.47 41.93 -1.85
C GLN A 163 43.95 42.68 -0.63
N TYR A 164 44.63 42.52 0.50
CA TYR A 164 44.49 43.46 1.60
C TYR A 164 44.92 44.81 1.03
N VAL A 165 43.93 45.65 0.69
CA VAL A 165 44.18 47.06 0.43
C VAL A 165 44.53 47.66 1.78
N THR A 166 45.80 47.59 2.16
CA THR A 166 46.30 48.40 3.27
C THR A 166 46.18 49.85 2.84
N LYS A 167 45.31 50.60 3.52
CA LYS A 167 45.24 52.06 3.35
C LYS A 167 46.61 52.60 3.74
N GLY A 168 47.34 53.18 2.78
CA GLY A 168 48.56 53.93 3.12
C GLY A 168 48.20 55.07 4.06
N ALA A 169 49.16 55.55 4.86
CA ALA A 169 48.96 56.65 5.82
C ALA A 169 48.34 57.93 5.20
N GLU A 170 48.35 58.06 3.87
CA GLU A 170 47.79 59.19 3.12
C GLU A 170 46.45 58.89 2.41
N GLY A 171 45.80 57.76 2.72
CA GLY A 171 44.46 57.46 2.22
C GLY A 171 44.35 56.92 0.79
N TRP A 172 45.47 56.68 0.11
CA TRP A 172 45.49 56.02 -1.20
C TRP A 172 45.70 54.49 -1.07
N PRO A 173 45.05 53.67 -1.91
CA PRO A 173 45.19 52.23 -1.88
C PRO A 173 46.58 51.81 -2.39
N VAL A 174 47.39 51.20 -1.53
CA VAL A 174 48.66 50.56 -1.94
C VAL A 174 48.39 49.10 -2.23
N ARG A 175 48.72 48.62 -3.43
CA ARG A 175 48.68 47.19 -3.75
C ARG A 175 49.93 46.54 -3.15
N SER A 176 49.79 45.83 -2.03
CA SER A 176 50.86 44.96 -1.55
C SER A 176 50.78 43.63 -2.28
N SER A 177 51.72 43.38 -3.19
CA SER A 177 51.91 42.04 -3.77
C SER A 177 52.92 41.29 -2.91
N THR A 178 52.47 40.54 -1.90
CA THR A 178 53.31 39.53 -1.27
C THR A 178 53.30 38.27 -2.14
N ALA A 179 54.10 38.28 -3.20
CA ALA A 179 54.55 37.06 -3.87
C ALA A 179 56.09 37.03 -3.78
N PRO A 180 56.71 36.00 -3.20
CA PRO A 180 58.17 35.87 -3.13
C PRO A 180 58.69 35.31 -4.46
N ASP A 181 58.51 36.04 -5.56
CA ASP A 181 59.22 35.75 -6.80
C ASP A 181 60.46 36.65 -6.84
N ALA A 182 61.59 36.08 -6.42
CA ALA A 182 62.92 36.72 -6.41
C ALA A 182 63.46 37.08 -7.82
N ASN A 183 62.63 37.03 -8.86
CA ASN A 183 63.07 37.18 -10.24
C ASN A 183 62.12 37.99 -11.14
N ARG A 184 61.21 38.79 -10.57
CA ARG A 184 60.56 39.88 -11.32
C ARG A 184 61.23 41.20 -10.91
N PRO A 185 61.66 42.06 -11.86
CA PRO A 185 62.13 43.38 -11.49
C PRO A 185 61.00 44.07 -10.75
N ALA A 186 61.27 44.51 -9.51
CA ALA A 186 60.37 45.40 -8.80
C ALA A 186 60.01 46.53 -9.78
N MET A 187 58.74 46.59 -10.18
CA MET A 187 58.26 47.69 -10.99
C MET A 187 58.35 48.92 -10.10
N TRP A 188 59.48 49.61 -10.21
CA TRP A 188 59.81 50.80 -9.46
C TRP A 188 58.88 51.90 -9.95
N ILE A 189 57.68 51.99 -9.36
CA ILE A 189 56.83 53.15 -9.54
C ILE A 189 57.51 54.25 -8.73
N GLY A 190 58.07 55.22 -9.46
CA GLY A 190 59.16 56.09 -9.03
C GLY A 190 59.04 56.66 -7.62
N ALA A 191 60.21 56.83 -6.99
CA ALA A 191 60.36 57.60 -5.77
C ALA A 191 59.65 58.95 -5.90
N SER A 192 58.60 59.15 -5.10
CA SER A 192 58.14 60.49 -4.80
C SER A 192 59.20 61.18 -3.94
N PRO A 193 59.47 62.48 -4.15
CA PRO A 193 60.55 63.18 -3.46
C PRO A 193 60.30 63.16 -1.94
N ALA A 194 61.38 62.95 -1.17
CA ALA A 194 61.33 62.92 0.29
C ALA A 194 60.70 64.21 0.86
N PRO A 195 59.80 64.14 1.86
CA PRO A 195 59.31 65.32 2.54
C PRO A 195 60.45 65.98 3.34
N PRO A 196 60.45 67.32 3.52
CA PRO A 196 61.64 68.06 3.95
C PRO A 196 62.08 67.87 5.42
N ASN A 197 61.39 67.07 6.24
CA ASN A 197 61.67 67.03 7.68
C ASN A 197 61.70 65.58 8.19
N GLY A 198 62.91 65.13 8.55
CA GLY A 198 63.23 63.74 8.96
C GLY A 198 62.56 63.26 10.25
N GLY A 199 61.31 62.84 10.16
CA GLY A 199 60.63 62.06 11.21
C GLY A 199 60.61 60.56 10.88
N ALA A 200 61.12 59.73 11.78
CA ALA A 200 60.96 58.28 11.73
C ALA A 200 59.52 57.89 12.10
N TYR A 201 58.88 57.01 11.32
CA TYR A 201 57.54 56.49 11.63
C TYR A 201 57.65 55.23 12.49
N SER A 202 57.06 55.24 13.70
CA SER A 202 56.89 54.03 14.53
C SER A 202 55.71 53.21 14.05
N LEU A 203 55.86 51.90 14.07
CA LEU A 203 54.81 50.94 13.73
C LEU A 203 54.04 50.59 15.01
N ASP A 204 52.86 51.19 15.20
CA ASP A 204 51.90 50.74 16.19
C ASP A 204 51.17 49.50 15.67
N ASN A 205 51.19 48.45 16.49
CA ASN A 205 50.92 47.06 16.12
C ASN A 205 49.56 46.58 16.65
N ASP A 206 48.50 47.39 16.52
CA ASP A 206 47.20 47.16 17.17
C ASP A 206 46.05 46.88 16.19
N LEU A 207 46.13 45.78 15.41
CA LEU A 207 44.97 45.29 14.65
C LEU A 207 44.90 43.76 14.59
N TRP A 208 45.04 43.05 15.72
CA TRP A 208 44.67 41.61 15.81
C TRP A 208 44.07 41.23 17.17
N ALA A 209 42.99 41.90 17.57
CA ALA A 209 42.13 41.40 18.65
C ALA A 209 40.66 41.69 18.35
N ALA A 210 39.99 40.73 17.68
CA ALA A 210 38.60 40.33 17.90
C ALA A 210 38.00 39.68 16.64
N VAL A 211 38.25 38.38 16.44
CA VAL A 211 37.21 37.40 16.03
C VAL A 211 37.67 36.03 16.54
N ALA A 212 37.16 35.62 17.69
CA ALA A 212 37.06 34.24 18.14
C ALA A 212 35.62 34.05 18.63
#